data_AF-I2H9V0-F1
#
_entry.id   AF-I2H9V0-F1
#
_cell.length_a   1.000
_cell.length_b   1.000
_cell.length_c   1.000
_cell.angle_alpha   90.00
_cell.angle_beta   90.00
_cell.angle_gamma   90.00
#
_symmetry.space_group_name_H-M   'P 1'
#
loop_
_entity.id
_entity.type
_entity.pdbx_description
1 polymer ?
#
loop_
_entity_poly.entity_id
_entity_poly.type
_entity_poly.pdbx_seq_one_letter_code
_entity_poly.pdbx_strand_id
1 'polypeptide(L)'
;MLSTITDYLEELKEAIVPVVAKADDGEDEDTTQDADDDDEDDDDDDDDDDDDDDDDDDEDDDEEKDPYDLLRAECEQSEEGQKLKHHYLECAERVEKQKEDPNYEELEYKEDCIQEFFHLQHYLDSCAAPKLFSKLK
;
A
#
# COMPACT_ATOMS: atom_id res chain seq x y z
N MET A 1 -42.58 14.64 -21.58
CA MET A 1 -41.96 13.42 -22.16
C MET A 1 -40.78 13.71 -23.10
N LEU A 2 -40.61 14.93 -23.63
CA LEU A 2 -39.38 15.30 -24.37
C LEU A 2 -38.22 15.73 -23.45
N SER A 3 -38.52 16.37 -22.30
CA SER A 3 -37.52 16.77 -21.30
C SER A 3 -36.73 15.59 -20.73
N THR A 4 -37.40 14.47 -20.47
CA THR A 4 -36.76 13.27 -19.91
C THR A 4 -35.77 12.60 -20.87
N ILE A 5 -35.87 12.85 -22.18
CA ILE A 5 -34.95 12.30 -23.18
C ILE A 5 -33.70 13.19 -23.27
N THR A 6 -33.84 14.52 -23.14
CA THR A 6 -32.70 15.42 -23.13
C THR A 6 -31.82 15.22 -21.90
N ASP A 7 -32.44 15.01 -20.74
CA ASP A 7 -31.73 14.77 -19.48
C ASP A 7 -30.91 13.47 -19.55
N TYR A 8 -31.49 12.41 -20.13
CA TYR A 8 -30.82 11.12 -20.32
C TYR A 8 -29.66 11.19 -21.33
N LEU A 9 -29.74 12.07 -22.33
CA LEU A 9 -28.67 12.28 -23.30
C LEU A 9 -27.50 13.08 -22.72
N GLU A 10 -27.77 14.00 -21.79
CA GLU A 10 -26.71 14.71 -21.05
C GLU A 10 -25.99 13.77 -20.08
N GLU A 11 -26.72 12.93 -19.35
CA GLU A 11 -26.15 11.93 -18.44
C GLU A 11 -25.29 10.90 -19.19
N LEU A 12 -25.73 10.47 -20.38
CA LEU A 12 -24.95 9.58 -21.24
C LEU A 12 -23.70 10.27 -21.80
N LYS A 13 -23.77 11.56 -22.08
CA LYS A 13 -22.62 12.34 -22.57
C LYS A 13 -21.54 12.45 -21.48
N GLU A 14 -21.93 12.64 -20.22
CA GLU A 14 -20.98 12.68 -19.11
C GLU A 14 -20.39 11.30 -18.79
N ALA A 15 -21.16 10.22 -18.96
CA ALA A 15 -20.67 8.85 -18.77
C ALA A 15 -19.69 8.38 -19.86
N ILE A 16 -19.78 8.92 -21.07
CA ILE A 16 -18.93 8.51 -22.21
C ILE A 16 -17.66 9.37 -22.31
N VAL A 17 -17.66 10.59 -21.80
CA VAL A 17 -16.45 11.43 -21.83
C VAL A 17 -15.51 11.00 -20.70
N PRO A 18 -14.30 10.51 -21.00
CA PRO A 18 -13.34 10.17 -19.97
C PRO A 18 -12.98 11.44 -19.18
N VAL A 19 -12.99 11.35 -17.85
CA VAL A 19 -12.48 12.40 -16.97
C VAL A 19 -10.98 12.48 -17.18
N VAL A 20 -10.55 13.37 -18.08
CA VAL A 20 -9.14 13.71 -18.25
C VAL A 20 -8.81 14.77 -17.20
N ALA A 21 -8.12 14.36 -16.14
CA ALA A 21 -7.43 15.29 -15.25
C ALA A 21 -6.36 16.01 -16.07
N LYS A 22 -6.53 17.31 -16.28
CA LYS A 22 -5.56 18.14 -16.98
C LYS A 22 -4.43 18.45 -16.00
N ALA A 23 -3.33 17.70 -16.09
CA ALA A 23 -2.07 18.13 -15.46
C ALA A 23 -1.62 19.41 -16.16
N ASP A 24 -1.47 20.48 -15.41
CA ASP A 24 -0.95 21.76 -15.87
C ASP A 24 0.59 21.62 -15.90
N ASP A 25 1.15 21.37 -17.09
CA ASP A 25 2.59 21.39 -17.34
C ASP A 25 3.06 22.86 -17.30
N GLY A 26 3.53 23.28 -16.12
CA GLY A 26 4.32 24.50 -15.95
C GLY A 26 5.80 24.18 -16.16
N GLU A 27 6.33 24.56 -17.31
CA GLU A 27 7.76 24.64 -17.59
C GLU A 27 8.41 25.71 -16.69
N ASP A 28 9.44 25.35 -15.92
CA ASP A 28 10.48 26.28 -15.46
C ASP A 28 11.83 25.55 -15.45
N GLU A 29 12.77 26.07 -16.24
CA GLU A 29 14.14 25.58 -16.39
C GLU A 29 15.09 26.15 -15.30
N ASP A 30 16.01 25.27 -14.88
CA ASP A 30 17.39 25.51 -14.46
C ASP A 30 17.69 26.32 -13.18
N THR A 31 18.29 25.64 -12.20
CA THR A 31 19.60 26.04 -11.66
C THR A 31 20.27 24.89 -10.92
N THR A 32 21.48 24.58 -11.38
CA THR A 32 22.46 23.66 -10.80
C THR A 32 23.16 24.29 -9.58
N GLN A 33 23.42 23.52 -8.51
CA GLN A 33 24.78 23.16 -8.02
C GLN A 33 24.82 22.58 -6.58
N ASP A 34 25.63 21.52 -6.47
CA ASP A 34 26.48 21.06 -5.36
C ASP A 34 25.89 20.34 -4.12
N ALA A 35 26.22 19.05 -4.02
CA ALA A 35 26.78 18.38 -2.82
C ALA A 35 27.13 16.92 -3.24
N ASP A 36 28.39 16.64 -3.55
CA ASP A 36 29.40 16.01 -2.65
C ASP A 36 29.06 14.55 -2.32
N ASP A 37 29.86 13.68 -2.93
CA ASP A 37 29.85 12.22 -2.91
C ASP A 37 31.18 11.81 -2.25
N ASP A 38 31.11 11.29 -1.04
CA ASP A 38 32.22 10.55 -0.41
C ASP A 38 31.61 9.50 0.53
N ASP A 39 31.47 8.30 -0.03
CA ASP A 39 31.25 7.01 0.60
C ASP A 39 32.52 6.58 1.37
N GLU A 40 32.43 6.31 2.67
CA GLU A 40 33.25 5.29 3.36
C GLU A 40 32.45 4.69 4.56
N ASP A 41 32.10 3.40 4.40
CA ASP A 41 32.05 2.27 5.36
C ASP A 41 32.03 2.54 6.88
N ASP A 42 31.12 1.90 7.63
CA ASP A 42 31.33 0.55 8.22
C ASP A 42 30.44 0.30 9.45
N ASP A 43 29.92 -0.93 9.53
CA ASP A 43 29.46 -1.73 10.68
C ASP A 43 28.90 -1.06 11.95
N ASP A 44 27.65 -1.40 12.30
CA ASP A 44 27.46 -2.17 13.54
C ASP A 44 26.20 -3.06 13.49
N ASP A 45 26.45 -4.28 13.94
CA ASP A 45 25.64 -5.48 14.02
C ASP A 45 24.87 -5.42 15.34
N ASP A 46 23.54 -5.48 15.33
CA ASP A 46 22.83 -5.97 16.53
C ASP A 46 21.57 -6.74 16.11
N ASP A 47 21.80 -8.05 16.18
CA ASP A 47 20.93 -9.19 16.11
C ASP A 47 19.94 -9.15 17.29
N ASP A 48 18.66 -8.87 17.02
CA ASP A 48 17.59 -9.21 17.98
C ASP A 48 16.48 -9.95 17.23
N ASP A 49 16.73 -11.24 17.11
CA ASP A 49 15.86 -12.33 16.70
C ASP A 49 14.73 -12.51 17.75
N ASP A 50 13.67 -11.71 17.64
CA ASP A 50 12.41 -11.94 18.38
C ASP A 50 11.41 -12.67 17.47
N ASP A 51 11.66 -13.98 17.37
CA ASP A 51 10.80 -15.02 16.80
C ASP A 51 9.57 -15.20 17.69
N ASP A 52 8.62 -14.25 17.63
CA ASP A 52 7.27 -14.42 18.21
C ASP A 52 6.39 -15.19 17.22
N ASP A 53 6.62 -16.50 17.21
CA ASP A 53 5.82 -17.55 16.60
C ASP A 53 4.47 -17.65 17.33
N ASP A 54 3.56 -16.71 17.05
CA ASP A 54 2.15 -16.79 17.47
C ASP A 54 1.38 -17.70 16.49
N ASP A 55 1.72 -18.99 16.54
CA ASP A 55 0.97 -20.12 15.98
C ASP A 55 -0.15 -20.52 16.95
N ASP A 56 -1.18 -19.67 17.08
CA ASP A 56 -2.39 -20.04 17.82
C ASP A 56 -3.68 -19.67 17.03
N ASP A 57 -4.41 -20.75 16.69
CA ASP A 57 -5.85 -20.83 16.37
C ASP A 57 -6.27 -21.08 14.90
N ASP A 58 -5.70 -22.12 14.27
CA ASP A 58 -6.27 -22.82 13.10
C ASP A 58 -7.40 -23.78 13.58
N GLU A 59 -8.44 -23.25 14.25
CA GLU A 59 -9.71 -23.95 14.50
C GLU A 59 -10.51 -24.08 13.18
N ASP A 60 -10.09 -25.05 12.38
CA ASP A 60 -10.80 -25.84 11.35
C ASP A 60 -12.28 -25.47 11.07
N ASP A 61 -12.49 -24.53 10.16
CA ASP A 61 -13.74 -24.43 9.38
C ASP A 61 -13.46 -24.98 7.97
N ASP A 62 -14.07 -26.11 7.65
CA ASP A 62 -13.96 -26.90 6.40
C ASP A 62 -14.50 -26.15 5.15
N GLU A 63 -14.29 -24.82 5.05
CA GLU A 63 -14.49 -24.05 3.83
C GLU A 63 -13.19 -24.03 3.00
N GLU A 64 -13.34 -24.19 1.68
CA GLU A 64 -12.22 -24.05 0.74
C GLU A 64 -11.64 -22.63 0.86
N LYS A 65 -10.51 -22.47 1.59
CA LYS A 65 -9.79 -21.19 1.75
C LYS A 65 -9.55 -20.55 0.38
N ASP A 66 -9.74 -19.23 0.24
CA ASP A 66 -9.53 -18.52 -1.03
C ASP A 66 -8.08 -18.75 -1.53
N PRO A 67 -7.88 -19.30 -2.74
CA PRO A 67 -6.55 -19.47 -3.29
C PRO A 67 -5.72 -18.17 -3.34
N TYR A 68 -6.35 -17.00 -3.42
CA TYR A 68 -5.63 -15.73 -3.36
C TYR A 68 -5.08 -15.42 -1.97
N ASP A 69 -5.84 -15.65 -0.91
CA ASP A 69 -5.40 -15.43 0.47
C ASP A 69 -4.22 -16.35 0.83
N LEU A 70 -4.28 -17.62 0.41
CA LEU A 70 -3.17 -18.57 0.59
C LEU A 70 -1.88 -18.09 -0.12
N LEU A 71 -2.02 -17.59 -1.35
CA LEU A 71 -0.87 -17.06 -2.10
C LEU A 71 -0.31 -15.78 -1.48
N ARG A 72 -1.18 -14.90 -0.96
CA ARG A 72 -0.74 -13.69 -0.27
C ARG A 72 0.03 -14.02 1.00
N ALA A 73 -0.46 -14.97 1.81
CA ALA A 73 0.25 -15.41 3.02
C ALA A 73 1.62 -16.03 2.68
N GLU A 74 1.70 -16.89 1.65
CA GLU A 74 2.98 -17.42 1.15
C GLU A 74 3.94 -16.30 0.71
N CYS A 75 3.43 -15.31 -0.02
CA CYS A 75 4.23 -14.17 -0.48
C CYS A 75 4.66 -13.27 0.68
N GLU A 76 3.83 -13.07 1.71
CA GLU A 76 4.14 -12.25 2.88
C GLU A 76 5.25 -12.87 3.76
N GLN A 77 5.32 -14.20 3.82
CA GLN A 77 6.36 -14.94 4.55
C GLN A 77 7.73 -14.95 3.84
N SER A 78 7.85 -14.37 2.65
CA SER A 78 9.15 -14.22 2.00
C SER A 78 10.01 -13.16 2.71
N GLU A 79 11.32 -13.18 2.51
CA GLU A 79 12.23 -12.19 3.12
C GLU A 79 11.84 -10.74 2.77
N GLU A 80 11.48 -10.47 1.52
CA GLU A 80 11.05 -9.12 1.08
C GLU A 80 9.65 -8.78 1.62
N GLY A 81 8.73 -9.77 1.67
CA GLY A 81 7.41 -9.61 2.25
C GLY A 81 7.46 -9.26 3.73
N GLN A 82 8.31 -9.94 4.50
CA GLN A 82 8.52 -9.69 5.92
C GLN A 82 9.10 -8.30 6.17
N LYS A 83 10.09 -7.85 5.38
CA LYS A 83 10.65 -6.48 5.48
C LYS A 83 9.59 -5.41 5.22
N LEU A 84 8.80 -5.57 4.16
CA LEU A 84 7.73 -4.63 3.82
C LEU A 84 6.62 -4.62 4.88
N LYS A 85 6.27 -5.79 5.42
CA LYS A 85 5.34 -5.92 6.53
C LYS A 85 5.85 -5.22 7.78
N HIS A 86 7.13 -5.41 8.12
CA HIS A 86 7.77 -4.73 9.25
C HIS A 86 7.64 -3.21 9.13
N HIS A 87 7.99 -2.62 7.97
CA HIS A 87 7.83 -1.17 7.76
C HIS A 87 6.38 -0.68 7.89
N TYR A 88 5.41 -1.47 7.39
CA TYR A 88 4.00 -1.15 7.56
C TYR A 88 3.57 -1.17 9.04
N LEU A 89 3.97 -2.19 9.79
CA LEU A 89 3.64 -2.31 11.21
C LEU A 89 4.33 -1.22 12.05
N GLU A 90 5.57 -0.88 11.75
CA GLU A 90 6.29 0.23 12.38
C GLU A 90 5.58 1.58 12.16
N CYS A 91 5.09 1.83 10.93
CA CYS A 91 4.26 3.00 10.66
C CYS A 91 2.94 2.95 11.46
N ALA A 92 2.28 1.80 11.47
CA ALA A 92 1.00 1.63 12.15
C ALA A 92 1.11 1.91 13.65
N GLU A 93 2.16 1.39 14.30
CA GLU A 93 2.46 1.67 15.71
C GLU A 93 2.70 3.17 15.95
N ARG A 94 3.47 3.82 15.08
CA ARG A 94 3.72 5.26 15.18
C ARG A 94 2.45 6.09 15.04
N VAL A 95 1.57 5.73 14.10
CA VAL A 95 0.27 6.39 13.89
C VAL A 95 -0.67 6.13 15.07
N GLU A 96 -0.69 4.91 15.61
CA GLU A 96 -1.48 4.57 16.80
C GLU A 96 -1.04 5.40 18.01
N LYS A 97 0.27 5.51 18.23
CA LYS A 97 0.85 6.36 19.28
C LYS A 97 0.52 7.85 19.10
N GLN A 98 0.47 8.35 17.87
CA GLN A 98 0.05 9.73 17.60
C GLN A 98 -1.43 9.97 17.97
N LYS A 99 -2.30 8.97 17.79
CA LYS A 99 -3.73 9.06 18.13
C LYS A 99 -4.00 9.16 19.63
N GLU A 100 -3.04 8.78 20.47
CA GLU A 100 -3.14 8.93 21.92
C GLU A 100 -2.98 10.39 22.40
N ASP A 101 -2.47 11.28 21.55
CA ASP A 101 -2.31 12.69 21.90
C ASP A 101 -3.69 13.35 22.10
N PRO A 102 -3.94 14.04 23.25
CA PRO A 102 -5.20 14.73 23.50
C PRO A 102 -5.60 15.76 22.44
N ASN A 103 -4.62 16.30 21.71
CA ASN A 103 -4.81 17.30 20.67
C ASN A 103 -4.77 16.68 19.26
N TYR A 104 -4.80 15.35 19.12
CA TYR A 104 -4.73 14.66 17.83
C TYR A 104 -5.77 15.17 16.83
N GLU A 105 -6.97 15.50 17.28
CA GLU A 105 -8.04 16.03 16.42
C GLU A 105 -7.82 17.46 15.92
N GLU A 106 -6.92 18.20 16.56
CA GLU A 106 -6.57 19.58 16.20
C GLU A 106 -5.31 19.65 15.32
N LEU A 107 -4.62 18.52 15.10
CA LEU A 107 -3.45 18.45 14.22
C LEU A 107 -3.85 18.74 12.77
N GLU A 108 -3.14 19.67 12.14
CA GLU A 108 -3.26 19.98 10.71
C GLU A 108 -2.77 18.82 9.84
N TYR A 109 -1.74 18.10 10.31
CA TYR A 109 -1.13 16.97 9.64
C TYR A 109 -1.23 15.73 10.53
N LYS A 110 -1.99 14.74 10.06
CA LYS A 110 -2.07 13.41 10.67
C LYS A 110 -1.32 12.45 9.74
N GLU A 111 -0.32 11.77 10.26
CA GLU A 111 0.38 10.73 9.49
C GLU A 111 -0.58 9.58 9.15
N ASP A 112 -0.41 9.01 7.97
CA ASP A 112 -1.04 7.77 7.53
C ASP A 112 0.02 6.79 7.00
N CYS A 113 -0.37 5.53 6.85
CA CYS A 113 0.52 4.44 6.38
C CYS A 113 0.18 3.96 4.97
N ILE A 114 -0.39 4.83 4.13
CA ILE A 114 -0.83 4.44 2.79
C ILE A 114 0.38 4.07 1.92
N GLN A 115 1.50 4.77 2.07
CA GLN A 115 2.71 4.49 1.30
C GLN A 115 3.27 3.10 1.63
N GLU A 116 3.45 2.77 2.90
CA GLU A 116 3.97 1.48 3.37
C GLU A 116 3.01 0.35 3.00
N PHE A 117 1.70 0.57 3.16
CA PHE A 117 0.67 -0.36 2.72
C PHE A 117 0.75 -0.61 1.20
N PHE A 118 0.98 0.43 0.39
CA PHE A 118 1.09 0.28 -1.06
C PHE A 118 2.36 -0.48 -1.45
N HIS A 119 3.48 -0.30 -0.75
CA HIS A 119 4.68 -1.09 -1.00
C HIS A 119 4.46 -2.57 -0.70
N LEU A 120 3.89 -2.89 0.47
CA LEU A 120 3.55 -4.27 0.83
C LEU A 120 2.57 -4.88 -0.18
N GLN A 121 1.47 -4.19 -0.46
CA GLN A 121 0.43 -4.68 -1.37
C GLN A 121 0.96 -4.87 -2.80
N HIS A 122 1.76 -3.92 -3.29
CA HIS A 122 2.37 -4.01 -4.62
C HIS A 122 3.28 -5.23 -4.75
N TYR A 123 4.06 -5.53 -3.71
CA TYR A 123 4.89 -6.73 -3.65
C TYR A 123 4.04 -8.01 -3.66
N LEU A 124 3.03 -8.10 -2.77
CA LEU A 124 2.14 -9.25 -2.69
C LEU A 124 1.42 -9.52 -4.02
N ASP A 125 0.93 -8.48 -4.68
CA ASP A 125 0.29 -8.61 -6.00
C ASP A 125 1.26 -9.07 -7.07
N SER A 126 2.48 -8.53 -7.09
CA SER A 126 3.53 -8.93 -8.03
C SER A 126 3.92 -10.41 -7.86
N CYS A 127 3.91 -10.90 -6.62
CA CYS A 127 4.18 -12.30 -6.29
C CYS A 127 3.00 -13.25 -6.58
N ALA A 128 1.77 -12.86 -6.23
CA ALA A 128 0.59 -13.73 -6.31
C ALA A 128 -0.08 -13.73 -7.70
N ALA A 129 -0.11 -12.59 -8.40
CA ALA A 129 -0.77 -12.45 -9.70
C ALA A 129 -0.36 -13.50 -10.76
N PRO A 130 0.93 -13.84 -10.95
CA PRO A 130 1.32 -14.86 -11.93
C PRO A 130 0.89 -16.29 -11.55
N LYS A 131 0.54 -16.54 -10.27
CA LYS A 131 0.20 -17.87 -9.73
C LYS A 131 -1.32 -18.08 -9.64
N LEU A 132 -2.09 -17.03 -9.32
CA LEU A 132 -3.50 -17.11 -8.92
C LEU A 132 -4.38 -17.87 -9.92
N PHE A 133 -4.34 -17.51 -11.20
CA PHE A 133 -5.26 -18.07 -12.21
C PHE A 133 -5.03 -19.55 -12.51
N SER A 134 -3.89 -20.12 -12.10
CA SER A 134 -3.65 -21.56 -12.19
C SER A 134 -4.42 -22.37 -11.12
N LYS A 135 -4.87 -21.70 -10.06
CA LYS A 135 -5.59 -22.29 -8.92
C LYS A 135 -7.11 -22.16 -9.07
N LEU A 136 -7.59 -21.31 -9.97
CA LEU A 136 -9.01 -21.06 -10.23
C LEU A 136 -9.55 -22.02 -11.31
N LYS A 137 -10.82 -22.45 -11.17
CA LYS A 137 -11.47 -23.49 -12.00
C LYS A 137 -12.35 -22.93 -13.12
#